data_AF-A0A9Q1QHW8-F1
#
_entry.id   AF-A0A9Q1QHW8-F1
#
_cell.length_a   1.000
_cell.length_b   1.000
_cell.length_c   1.000
_cell.angle_alpha   90.00
_cell.angle_beta   90.00
_cell.angle_gamma   90.00
#
_symmetry.space_group_name_H-M   'P 1'
#
loop_
_entity.id
_entity.type
_entity.pdbx_description
1 polymer ?
#
loop_
_entity_poly.entity_id
_entity_poly.type
_entity_poly.pdbx_seq_one_letter_code
_entity_poly.pdbx_strand_id
1 'polypeptide(L)'
;MALQSAPKLLYWPHSVISAKDRLIVADFVGFSKRHSRRRRIASSSSRKFFPVAGNVAASPVIKAVLDHDRVNTKESSSGGRVDQQVVNLEDIIAERGACGVGFIAKLDNKGSHQIVKDALTALGCMEHRGGCGSDNDSGDGSGIMTSIPWDLFDHWAKDQGLGPFDKTHTGVGMIFFPRDDCLVEEAKRVVVNTFAQEGLEVIGWRSVPTNVSVVGRNAKETMPSIQQVFVRVVKEENIDDIERELYICRKLIERAASSESWASELYFCSLSNQTVVYKGMLRSEVLGMFYIDLLSELYTSPFAIYHRRYSTNTSPRWPLAQPMRLLGHNGEINTIQGNLNWMRSRETSLKSPVWRGRESEIRPFGNPKASDSANLDSAAELLIRSGRTPSEALMILVPEAYKNHPTLMIKYPEVVDFYDYYKGQMEAWDGPALLLFSDGKTVGACLDRNGLRPARYWRTVDNVVYVASEVGVLPMDESRIMMKGRLGPGMMISVDLPNGQVYENTEVKRQVASSNPYGRWVKENLRPLKPVNFLSAAALENEAILRYQQAFGYSSEDVQMVIESMAGQGKEPTFCMGDDIPLAVMSQKPHMLYDYFKQRFAQVRSMDISDNLQGSFIHLLILVLIKLLIS
;
A
#
# COMPACT_ATOMS: atom_id res chain seq x y z
N MET A 1 -12.66 -55.44 6.61
CA MET A 1 -14.10 -55.12 6.73
C MET A 1 -14.22 -53.64 6.41
N ALA A 2 -14.50 -53.29 5.15
CA ALA A 2 -15.85 -53.07 4.59
C ALA A 2 -16.45 -51.76 5.14
N LEU A 3 -17.03 -50.83 4.37
CA LEU A 3 -17.30 -50.67 2.94
C LEU A 3 -17.90 -49.25 2.77
N GLN A 4 -17.55 -48.57 1.67
CA GLN A 4 -18.37 -47.68 0.82
C GLN A 4 -19.36 -46.63 1.38
N SER A 5 -19.22 -45.40 0.86
CA SER A 5 -20.29 -44.76 0.04
C SER A 5 -19.73 -43.70 -0.91
N ALA A 6 -19.74 -44.01 -2.20
CA ALA A 6 -19.56 -43.07 -3.31
C ALA A 6 -20.91 -42.94 -4.04
N PRO A 7 -21.33 -41.75 -4.52
CA PRO A 7 -22.45 -41.67 -5.43
C PRO A 7 -22.00 -41.93 -6.88
N LYS A 8 -22.79 -42.78 -7.52
CA LYS A 8 -22.70 -43.32 -8.88
C LYS A 8 -22.77 -42.21 -9.94
N LEU A 9 -21.83 -42.22 -10.89
CA LEU A 9 -22.02 -41.63 -12.23
C LEU A 9 -22.32 -42.77 -13.21
N LEU A 10 -23.50 -42.70 -13.81
CA LEU A 10 -24.04 -43.64 -14.80
C LEU A 10 -23.25 -43.57 -16.10
N TYR A 11 -22.95 -44.75 -16.65
CA TYR A 11 -22.38 -44.98 -17.98
C TYR A 11 -23.47 -45.53 -18.89
N TRP A 12 -23.62 -44.99 -20.11
CA TRP A 12 -23.91 -45.66 -21.42
C TRP A 12 -24.52 -44.68 -22.45
N PRO A 13 -24.48 -44.97 -23.77
CA PRO A 13 -23.30 -45.17 -24.63
C PRO A 13 -23.45 -44.35 -25.95
N HIS A 14 -22.55 -44.59 -26.91
CA HIS A 14 -22.54 -44.02 -28.27
C HIS A 14 -23.90 -44.02 -29.00
N SER A 15 -24.23 -42.90 -29.64
CA SER A 15 -25.04 -42.87 -30.86
C SER A 15 -24.63 -41.72 -31.77
N VAL A 16 -24.23 -42.07 -32.99
CA VAL A 16 -24.03 -41.20 -34.16
C VAL A 16 -25.36 -40.58 -34.57
N ILE A 17 -25.40 -39.27 -34.88
CA ILE A 17 -26.29 -38.62 -35.87
C ILE A 17 -25.70 -37.26 -36.26
N SER A 18 -25.72 -36.98 -37.56
CA SER A 18 -25.24 -35.77 -38.24
C SER A 18 -26.35 -34.71 -38.38
N ALA A 19 -26.01 -33.41 -38.40
CA ALA A 19 -26.58 -32.32 -39.24
C ALA A 19 -26.03 -30.97 -38.73
N LYS A 20 -25.30 -30.19 -39.53
CA LYS A 20 -25.78 -29.07 -40.38
C LYS A 20 -26.60 -28.00 -39.65
N ASP A 21 -26.08 -26.78 -39.77
CA ASP A 21 -26.69 -25.45 -39.62
C ASP A 21 -27.25 -25.03 -38.26
N ARG A 22 -26.62 -23.99 -37.67
CA ARG A 22 -27.26 -22.72 -37.30
C ARG A 22 -26.25 -21.76 -36.65
N LEU A 23 -25.78 -20.79 -37.44
CA LEU A 23 -25.37 -19.48 -36.93
C LEU A 23 -26.64 -18.72 -36.51
N ILE A 24 -26.67 -18.18 -35.30
CA ILE A 24 -27.64 -17.17 -34.88
C ILE A 24 -26.86 -15.89 -34.62
N VAL A 25 -26.96 -14.95 -35.56
CA VAL A 25 -26.66 -13.53 -35.36
C VAL A 25 -27.99 -12.87 -35.00
N ALA A 26 -28.04 -12.23 -33.84
CA ALA A 26 -29.22 -11.48 -33.39
C ALA A 26 -28.93 -9.97 -33.49
N ASP A 27 -29.43 -9.35 -34.56
CA ASP A 27 -29.63 -7.91 -34.66
C ASP A 27 -31.01 -7.56 -34.11
N PHE A 28 -31.09 -6.61 -33.18
CA PHE A 28 -32.34 -6.00 -32.73
C PHE A 28 -32.33 -4.50 -33.02
N VAL A 29 -32.89 -4.13 -34.17
CA VAL A 29 -33.33 -2.76 -34.48
C VAL A 29 -34.85 -2.71 -34.31
N GLY A 30 -35.32 -1.95 -33.31
CA GLY A 30 -36.73 -1.70 -33.06
C GLY A 30 -37.28 -0.59 -33.96
N PHE A 31 -38.22 -0.93 -34.84
CA PHE A 31 -39.05 0.00 -35.59
C PHE A 31 -40.28 0.44 -34.77
N SER A 32 -40.57 1.73 -34.74
CA SER A 32 -41.91 2.29 -34.47
C SER A 32 -42.45 3.00 -35.72
N LYS A 33 -43.61 2.53 -36.21
CA LYS A 33 -44.47 3.15 -37.23
C LYS A 33 -45.27 4.30 -36.57
N ARG A 34 -45.84 5.33 -37.20
CA ARG A 34 -46.04 5.86 -38.57
C ARG A 34 -46.72 7.23 -38.32
N HIS A 35 -46.51 8.24 -39.17
CA HIS A 35 -47.61 8.86 -39.93
C HIS A 35 -47.09 9.81 -40.99
N SER A 36 -47.70 9.69 -42.17
CA SER A 36 -47.40 10.38 -43.41
C SER A 36 -47.84 11.84 -43.41
N ARG A 37 -47.08 12.70 -44.10
CA ARG A 37 -47.65 13.63 -45.10
C ARG A 37 -46.58 14.10 -46.09
N ARG A 38 -46.91 13.92 -47.37
CA ARG A 38 -46.17 14.35 -48.57
C ARG A 38 -46.04 15.88 -48.62
N ARG A 39 -44.90 16.38 -49.10
CA ARG A 39 -44.85 17.35 -50.23
C ARG A 39 -43.46 17.32 -50.88
N ARG A 40 -43.44 17.65 -52.16
CA ARG A 40 -42.46 17.30 -53.19
C ARG A 40 -41.96 18.62 -53.83
N ILE A 41 -40.74 18.59 -54.39
CA ILE A 41 -40.21 19.42 -55.50
C ILE A 41 -39.64 20.79 -55.05
N ALA A 42 -38.31 21.01 -55.12
CA ALA A 42 -37.47 21.51 -56.25
C ALA A 42 -37.83 22.96 -56.65
N SER A 43 -36.96 23.89 -57.04
CA SER A 43 -35.59 23.88 -57.55
C SER A 43 -35.06 25.33 -57.61
N SER A 44 -33.75 25.46 -57.88
CA SER A 44 -33.11 26.48 -58.75
C SER A 44 -32.95 27.95 -58.30
N SER A 45 -31.65 28.29 -58.18
CA SER A 45 -30.92 29.33 -58.94
C SER A 45 -30.97 30.81 -58.56
N SER A 46 -29.78 31.28 -58.13
CA SER A 46 -29.05 32.48 -58.58
C SER A 46 -29.70 33.86 -58.53
N ARG A 47 -29.04 34.82 -57.87
CA ARG A 47 -28.28 35.90 -58.54
C ARG A 47 -27.55 36.78 -57.52
N LYS A 48 -26.32 37.15 -57.91
CA LYS A 48 -25.43 38.11 -57.26
C LYS A 48 -25.91 39.55 -57.50
N PHE A 49 -25.70 40.43 -56.52
CA PHE A 49 -25.45 41.85 -56.73
C PHE A 49 -24.43 42.34 -55.68
N PHE A 50 -23.32 42.91 -56.16
CA PHE A 50 -22.33 43.76 -55.45
C PHE A 50 -22.73 45.24 -55.66
N PRO A 51 -22.02 46.26 -55.11
CA PRO A 51 -21.14 46.36 -53.93
C PRO A 51 -21.54 47.57 -53.03
N VAL A 52 -20.79 47.87 -51.95
CA VAL A 52 -20.15 49.18 -51.65
C VAL A 52 -19.47 49.12 -50.28
N ALA A 53 -18.31 49.76 -50.23
CA ALA A 53 -17.28 49.73 -49.21
C ALA A 53 -17.67 50.33 -47.84
N GLY A 54 -16.99 49.83 -46.80
CA GLY A 54 -16.94 50.42 -45.46
C GLY A 54 -15.94 49.67 -44.59
N ASN A 55 -14.69 50.13 -44.58
CA ASN A 55 -13.69 49.73 -43.59
C ASN A 55 -14.05 50.37 -42.24
N VAL A 56 -13.96 49.59 -41.15
CA VAL A 56 -13.25 49.88 -39.88
C VAL A 56 -13.86 49.09 -38.70
N ALA A 57 -12.96 48.42 -37.96
CA ALA A 57 -13.00 47.99 -36.54
C ALA A 57 -13.75 46.71 -36.10
N ALA A 58 -12.91 45.73 -35.72
CA ALA A 58 -12.93 44.92 -34.48
C ALA A 58 -14.22 44.23 -34.01
N SER A 59 -14.23 42.90 -34.08
CA SER A 59 -15.22 42.02 -33.44
C SER A 59 -14.97 41.84 -31.93
N PRO A 60 -16.02 41.79 -31.09
CA PRO A 60 -15.91 41.32 -29.73
C PRO A 60 -16.24 39.82 -29.59
N VAL A 61 -15.53 39.23 -28.64
CA VAL A 61 -15.65 37.91 -28.01
C VAL A 61 -17.10 37.47 -27.79
N ILE A 62 -17.46 36.26 -28.25
CA ILE A 62 -18.69 35.56 -27.85
C ILE A 62 -18.37 34.57 -26.73
N LYS A 63 -18.95 34.85 -25.57
CA LYS A 63 -18.98 34.04 -24.35
C LYS A 63 -20.23 33.14 -24.44
N ALA A 64 -20.07 31.82 -24.48
CA ALA A 64 -21.19 30.89 -24.42
C ALA A 64 -21.36 30.36 -22.98
N VAL A 65 -22.52 30.68 -22.42
CA VAL A 65 -23.03 30.36 -21.08
C VAL A 65 -23.50 28.91 -21.05
N LEU A 66 -23.08 28.15 -20.03
CA LEU A 66 -23.70 26.87 -19.65
C LEU A 66 -24.60 27.14 -18.44
N ASP A 67 -25.91 27.26 -18.70
CA ASP A 67 -26.91 27.37 -17.65
C ASP A 67 -27.19 26.00 -17.01
N HIS A 68 -27.01 25.98 -15.70
CA HIS A 68 -27.60 25.02 -14.77
C HIS A 68 -29.12 25.21 -14.75
N ASP A 69 -29.88 24.13 -14.92
CA ASP A 69 -31.04 23.80 -14.08
C ASP A 69 -31.72 22.51 -14.54
N ARG A 70 -31.54 21.45 -13.74
CA ARG A 70 -32.53 20.36 -13.65
C ARG A 70 -32.63 19.90 -12.21
N VAL A 71 -33.60 20.49 -11.52
CA VAL A 71 -34.26 19.93 -10.33
C VAL A 71 -34.76 18.54 -10.70
N ASN A 72 -34.29 17.52 -9.97
CA ASN A 72 -34.85 16.18 -10.01
C ASN A 72 -35.13 15.75 -8.57
N THR A 73 -36.42 15.72 -8.23
CA THR A 73 -36.98 15.12 -7.03
C THR A 73 -36.55 13.65 -6.94
N LYS A 74 -35.79 13.31 -5.90
CA LYS A 74 -35.45 11.92 -5.54
C LYS A 74 -36.24 11.50 -4.32
N GLU A 75 -37.21 10.61 -4.53
CA GLU A 75 -37.66 9.70 -3.49
C GLU A 75 -36.55 8.68 -3.17
N SER A 76 -36.45 8.36 -1.90
CA SER A 76 -35.42 7.57 -1.25
C SER A 76 -35.57 6.07 -1.55
N SER A 77 -34.51 5.47 -2.09
CA SER A 77 -34.23 4.05 -1.91
C SER A 77 -32.76 3.87 -1.55
N SER A 78 -32.55 3.26 -0.39
CA SER A 78 -31.27 2.99 0.24
C SER A 78 -30.51 1.90 -0.52
N GLY A 79 -29.44 2.30 -1.18
CA GLY A 79 -28.49 1.42 -1.85
C GLY A 79 -27.31 2.24 -2.33
N GLY A 80 -26.34 2.51 -1.43
CA GLY A 80 -25.15 3.30 -1.75
C GLY A 80 -24.31 2.61 -2.83
N ARG A 81 -24.49 3.02 -4.09
CA ARG A 81 -23.47 2.82 -5.12
C ARG A 81 -22.31 3.74 -4.77
N VAL A 82 -21.22 3.15 -4.28
CA VAL A 82 -19.93 3.82 -4.22
C VAL A 82 -19.51 4.08 -5.67
N ASP A 83 -19.51 5.35 -6.08
CA ASP A 83 -19.06 5.73 -7.42
C ASP A 83 -17.58 5.32 -7.57
N GLN A 84 -17.29 4.51 -8.58
CA GLN A 84 -15.94 3.98 -8.82
C GLN A 84 -15.04 5.06 -9.42
N GLN A 85 -14.50 5.94 -8.58
CA GLN A 85 -13.50 6.93 -9.00
C GLN A 85 -12.10 6.32 -8.91
N VAL A 86 -11.38 6.22 -10.04
CA VAL A 86 -9.98 5.76 -10.10
C VAL A 86 -9.11 6.66 -9.21
N VAL A 87 -8.10 6.05 -8.56
CA VAL A 87 -7.19 6.78 -7.66
C VAL A 87 -6.46 7.90 -8.43
N ASN A 88 -6.63 9.15 -7.98
CA ASN A 88 -5.97 10.32 -8.56
C ASN A 88 -4.47 10.26 -8.25
N LEU A 89 -3.67 10.45 -9.31
CA LEU A 89 -2.23 10.33 -9.25
C LEU A 89 -1.56 11.56 -8.60
N GLU A 90 -2.17 12.75 -8.69
CA GLU A 90 -1.64 13.97 -8.07
C GLU A 90 -1.54 13.84 -6.55
N ASP A 91 -2.55 13.21 -5.92
CA ASP A 91 -2.58 12.93 -4.48
C ASP A 91 -1.43 11.99 -4.04
N ILE A 92 -1.02 11.06 -4.91
CA ILE A 92 0.04 10.06 -4.65
C ILE A 92 1.45 10.67 -4.83
N ILE A 93 1.62 11.64 -5.73
CA ILE A 93 2.93 12.18 -6.09
C ILE A 93 3.51 13.07 -4.97
N ALA A 94 2.67 13.60 -4.08
CA ALA A 94 3.07 14.61 -3.12
C ALA A 94 4.03 14.13 -2.01
N GLU A 95 4.13 12.85 -1.64
CA GLU A 95 4.81 12.46 -0.38
C GLU A 95 5.85 11.33 -0.54
N ARG A 96 7.16 11.61 -0.61
CA ARG A 96 8.25 10.62 -0.80
C ARG A 96 9.60 11.06 -0.18
N GLY A 97 10.51 10.13 0.17
CA GLY A 97 11.90 10.46 0.52
C GLY A 97 12.78 9.32 1.06
N ALA A 98 14.06 9.62 1.28
CA ALA A 98 15.06 8.65 1.73
C ALA A 98 15.35 8.73 3.23
N CYS A 99 15.18 7.65 3.97
CA CYS A 99 15.07 7.69 5.43
C CYS A 99 16.25 6.99 6.14
N GLY A 100 16.32 7.11 7.45
CA GLY A 100 17.08 6.24 8.35
C GLY A 100 16.12 5.37 9.17
N VAL A 101 16.42 4.08 9.33
CA VAL A 101 15.53 3.16 10.07
C VAL A 101 16.35 2.07 10.75
N GLY A 102 15.90 1.62 11.92
CA GLY A 102 16.51 0.51 12.64
C GLY A 102 15.62 -0.06 13.75
N PHE A 103 15.97 -1.24 14.23
CA PHE A 103 15.37 -1.82 15.43
C PHE A 103 16.43 -2.39 16.36
N ILE A 104 16.08 -2.43 17.64
CA ILE A 104 16.84 -3.06 18.71
C ILE A 104 15.90 -4.02 19.43
N ALA A 105 16.34 -5.24 19.67
CA ALA A 105 15.52 -6.27 20.30
C ALA A 105 16.34 -7.10 21.28
N LYS A 106 15.81 -7.28 22.48
CA LYS A 106 16.41 -8.08 23.54
C LYS A 106 15.77 -9.47 23.57
N LEU A 107 16.57 -10.52 23.39
CA LEU A 107 16.06 -11.89 23.22
C LEU A 107 15.54 -12.51 24.52
N ASP A 108 15.84 -11.95 25.69
CA ASP A 108 15.26 -12.44 26.95
C ASP A 108 13.85 -11.91 27.21
N ASN A 109 13.31 -11.10 26.28
CA ASN A 109 12.00 -10.44 26.35
C ASN A 109 11.77 -9.61 27.63
N LYS A 110 12.84 -9.19 28.31
CA LYS A 110 12.73 -8.34 29.49
C LYS A 110 12.82 -6.88 29.09
N GLY A 111 11.79 -6.12 29.49
CA GLY A 111 11.77 -4.67 29.32
C GLY A 111 13.02 -4.01 29.89
N SER A 112 13.66 -3.14 29.11
CA SER A 112 14.79 -2.35 29.58
C SER A 112 14.69 -0.92 29.04
N HIS A 113 14.87 0.05 29.93
CA HIS A 113 14.98 1.45 29.51
C HIS A 113 16.25 1.71 28.67
N GLN A 114 17.28 0.86 28.80
CA GLN A 114 18.48 0.96 27.97
C GLN A 114 18.16 0.74 26.48
N ILE A 115 17.22 -0.15 26.14
CA ILE A 115 16.79 -0.37 24.76
C ILE A 115 16.19 0.91 24.17
N VAL A 116 15.42 1.65 24.96
CA VAL A 116 14.82 2.94 24.56
C VAL A 116 15.91 4.00 24.37
N LYS A 117 16.85 4.12 25.33
CA LYS A 117 18.00 5.04 25.22
C LYS A 117 18.88 4.75 24.02
N ASP A 118 19.17 3.47 23.76
CA ASP A 118 19.95 3.04 22.60
C ASP A 118 19.19 3.38 21.30
N ALA A 119 17.88 3.14 21.24
CA ALA A 119 17.08 3.47 20.07
C ALA A 119 17.05 4.98 19.79
N LEU A 120 16.95 5.83 20.82
CA LEU A 120 17.04 7.29 20.66
C LEU A 120 18.43 7.75 20.22
N THR A 121 19.49 7.13 20.75
CA THR A 121 20.87 7.41 20.34
C THR A 121 21.09 7.03 18.87
N ALA A 122 20.61 5.85 18.48
CA ALA A 122 20.70 5.35 17.11
C ALA A 122 19.86 6.20 16.14
N LEU A 123 18.69 6.67 16.59
CA LEU A 123 17.88 7.63 15.86
C LEU A 123 18.63 8.95 15.63
N GLY A 124 19.29 9.50 16.65
CA GLY A 124 20.16 10.67 16.54
C GLY A 124 21.25 10.53 15.49
N CYS A 125 21.86 9.34 15.39
CA CYS A 125 22.86 9.02 14.36
C CYS A 125 22.29 8.96 12.94
N MET A 126 20.97 9.01 12.75
CA MET A 126 20.30 9.02 11.44
C MET A 126 19.94 10.44 10.97
N GLU A 127 20.31 11.49 11.69
CA GLU A 127 19.88 12.85 11.35
C GLU A 127 20.34 13.28 9.96
N HIS A 128 21.54 12.86 9.50
CA HIS A 128 22.02 13.15 8.14
C HIS A 128 21.25 12.44 7.03
N ARG A 129 20.39 11.47 7.38
CA ARG A 129 19.42 10.84 6.47
C ARG A 129 18.02 11.45 6.57
N GLY A 130 17.81 12.40 7.48
CA GLY A 130 16.55 13.11 7.65
C GLY A 130 16.51 14.41 6.87
N GLY A 131 15.29 14.88 6.60
CA GLY A 131 15.08 16.22 6.04
C GLY A 131 14.65 17.21 7.13
N CYS A 132 14.87 18.48 6.85
CA CYS A 132 14.47 19.59 7.71
C CYS A 132 13.60 20.56 6.91
N GLY A 133 12.58 21.11 7.57
CA GLY A 133 11.68 22.11 7.01
C GLY A 133 12.40 23.44 6.77
N SER A 134 11.66 24.39 6.18
CA SER A 134 12.21 25.70 5.78
C SER A 134 12.72 26.58 6.92
N ASP A 135 12.38 26.27 8.17
CA ASP A 135 12.87 26.96 9.37
C ASP A 135 14.20 26.39 9.90
N ASN A 136 14.78 25.38 9.24
CA ASN A 136 15.99 24.66 9.65
C ASN A 136 15.95 24.07 11.06
N ASP A 137 14.74 23.90 11.64
CA ASP A 137 14.57 23.31 12.98
C ASP A 137 13.48 22.24 13.02
N SER A 138 12.38 22.43 12.29
CA SER A 138 11.30 21.45 12.17
C SER A 138 11.77 20.26 11.33
N GLY A 139 11.87 19.07 11.91
CA GLY A 139 12.23 17.87 11.16
C GLY A 139 11.07 17.30 10.34
N ASP A 140 11.38 16.64 9.22
CA ASP A 140 10.40 15.98 8.33
C ASP A 140 9.65 14.76 8.93
N GLY A 141 9.97 14.41 10.17
CA GLY A 141 9.38 13.30 10.89
C GLY A 141 10.44 12.45 11.57
N SER A 142 10.21 12.13 12.84
CA SER A 142 10.94 11.09 13.58
C SER A 142 10.00 10.39 14.54
N GLY A 143 10.33 9.16 14.92
CA GLY A 143 9.52 8.40 15.84
C GLY A 143 10.15 7.11 16.31
N ILE A 144 9.52 6.54 17.34
CA ILE A 144 9.88 5.28 17.96
C ILE A 144 8.61 4.47 18.26
N MET A 145 8.64 3.18 17.96
CA MET A 145 7.64 2.18 18.35
C MET A 145 8.27 1.24 19.37
N THR A 146 7.52 0.92 20.41
CA THR A 146 7.95 0.08 21.54
C THR A 146 6.80 -0.81 21.99
N SER A 147 7.07 -1.81 22.83
CA SER A 147 6.04 -2.39 23.69
C SER A 147 5.46 -1.32 24.64
N ILE A 148 4.20 -1.50 25.02
CA ILE A 148 3.52 -0.60 25.95
C ILE A 148 4.26 -0.54 27.31
N PRO A 149 4.69 0.66 27.77
CA PRO A 149 5.41 0.83 29.03
C PRO A 149 4.44 0.82 30.22
N TRP A 150 3.89 -0.36 30.53
CA TRP A 150 2.85 -0.49 31.56
C TRP A 150 3.25 0.07 32.93
N ASP A 151 4.51 -0.04 33.34
CA ASP A 151 4.96 0.48 34.64
C ASP A 151 4.87 2.01 34.73
N LEU A 152 5.13 2.72 33.63
CA LEU A 152 4.94 4.17 33.52
C LEU A 152 3.44 4.52 33.62
N PHE A 153 2.59 3.74 32.97
CA PHE A 153 1.15 3.98 32.94
C PHE A 153 0.47 3.62 34.26
N ASP A 154 0.87 2.54 34.92
CA ASP A 154 0.40 2.16 36.27
C ASP A 154 0.81 3.24 37.29
N HIS A 155 2.00 3.82 37.17
CA HIS A 155 2.41 4.96 38.01
C HIS A 155 1.50 6.17 37.79
N TRP A 156 1.26 6.55 36.53
CA TRP A 156 0.34 7.65 36.22
C TRP A 156 -1.08 7.38 36.72
N ALA A 157 -1.59 6.15 36.54
CA ALA A 157 -2.93 5.75 36.97
C ALA A 157 -3.07 5.90 38.49
N LYS A 158 -2.06 5.46 39.25
CA LYS A 158 -2.02 5.64 40.70
C LYS A 158 -2.08 7.11 41.12
N ASP A 159 -1.35 7.99 40.43
CA ASP A 159 -1.37 9.43 40.71
C ASP A 159 -2.73 10.07 40.42
N GLN A 160 -3.51 9.51 39.49
CA GLN A 160 -4.88 9.93 39.18
C GLN A 160 -5.94 9.24 40.07
N GLY A 161 -5.55 8.38 41.01
CA GLY A 161 -6.49 7.62 41.85
C GLY A 161 -7.18 6.46 41.12
N LEU A 162 -6.65 6.03 39.98
CA LEU A 162 -7.11 4.86 39.23
C LEU A 162 -6.41 3.58 39.73
N GLY A 163 -7.08 2.44 39.56
CA GLY A 163 -6.48 1.13 39.80
C GLY A 163 -5.41 0.77 38.75
N PRO A 164 -4.57 -0.25 39.03
CA PRO A 164 -3.62 -0.75 38.04
C PRO A 164 -4.35 -1.31 36.81
N PHE A 165 -3.72 -1.20 35.64
CA PHE A 165 -4.32 -1.68 34.41
C PHE A 165 -4.28 -3.20 34.30
N ASP A 166 -5.32 -3.77 33.71
CA ASP A 166 -5.29 -5.15 33.24
C ASP A 166 -4.48 -5.22 31.93
N LYS A 167 -3.20 -5.58 32.03
CA LYS A 167 -2.24 -5.55 30.91
C LYS A 167 -2.63 -6.50 29.79
N THR A 168 -3.46 -7.52 30.04
CA THR A 168 -3.88 -8.49 29.02
C THR A 168 -5.11 -8.02 28.24
N HIS A 169 -5.96 -7.19 28.84
CA HIS A 169 -7.24 -6.78 28.25
C HIS A 169 -7.35 -5.27 28.01
N THR A 170 -6.31 -4.49 28.35
CA THR A 170 -6.31 -3.03 28.14
C THR A 170 -5.52 -2.66 26.89
N GLY A 171 -6.15 -1.96 25.94
CA GLY A 171 -5.49 -1.29 24.83
C GLY A 171 -5.11 0.15 25.17
N VAL A 172 -4.03 0.64 24.55
CA VAL A 172 -3.61 2.05 24.59
C VAL A 172 -3.72 2.64 23.20
N GLY A 173 -4.52 3.70 23.06
CA GLY A 173 -4.60 4.50 21.85
C GLY A 173 -3.74 5.74 21.98
N MET A 174 -2.73 5.91 21.13
CA MET A 174 -1.98 7.16 20.98
C MET A 174 -2.61 7.97 19.85
N ILE A 175 -3.23 9.10 20.18
CA ILE A 175 -4.10 9.85 19.29
C ILE A 175 -3.63 11.28 19.14
N PHE A 176 -3.60 11.75 17.90
CA PHE A 176 -3.54 13.15 17.54
C PHE A 176 -4.96 13.66 17.36
N PHE A 177 -5.29 14.70 18.10
CA PHE A 177 -6.56 15.41 18.02
C PHE A 177 -6.39 16.78 17.37
N PRO A 178 -7.51 17.41 16.97
CA PRO A 178 -7.53 18.82 16.61
C PRO A 178 -6.89 19.70 17.69
N ARG A 179 -6.44 20.90 17.31
CA ARG A 179 -5.83 21.82 18.28
C ARG A 179 -6.81 22.52 19.20
N ASP A 180 -8.01 22.75 18.69
CA ASP A 180 -9.05 23.45 19.42
C ASP A 180 -9.64 22.49 20.47
N ASP A 181 -9.57 22.89 21.75
CA ASP A 181 -10.05 22.08 22.87
C ASP A 181 -11.56 21.74 22.76
N CYS A 182 -12.38 22.60 22.13
CA CYS A 182 -13.79 22.28 21.87
C CYS A 182 -13.91 21.11 20.90
N LEU A 183 -13.12 21.12 19.82
CA LEU A 183 -13.09 20.05 18.81
C LEU A 183 -12.47 18.76 19.36
N VAL A 184 -11.52 18.85 20.30
CA VAL A 184 -10.99 17.71 21.05
C VAL A 184 -12.13 17.00 21.78
N GLU A 185 -12.97 17.73 22.50
CA GLU A 185 -14.08 17.13 23.27
C GLU A 185 -15.19 16.57 22.38
N GLU A 186 -15.40 17.13 21.18
CA GLU A 186 -16.27 16.52 20.16
C GLU A 186 -15.68 15.22 19.62
N ALA A 187 -14.39 15.22 19.28
CA ALA A 187 -13.70 14.05 18.77
C ALA A 187 -13.65 12.92 19.82
N LYS A 188 -13.39 13.25 21.10
CA LYS A 188 -13.47 12.29 22.20
C LYS A 188 -14.86 11.69 22.34
N ARG A 189 -15.93 12.48 22.18
CA ARG A 189 -17.31 11.96 22.21
C ARG A 189 -17.53 10.92 21.12
N VAL A 190 -17.06 11.16 19.89
CA VAL A 190 -17.14 10.16 18.80
C VAL A 190 -16.37 8.88 19.15
N VAL A 191 -15.15 9.03 19.69
CA VAL A 191 -14.31 7.90 20.12
C VAL A 191 -14.99 7.08 21.22
N VAL A 192 -15.43 7.72 22.31
CA VAL A 192 -16.08 7.07 23.44
C VAL A 192 -17.39 6.40 23.03
N ASN A 193 -18.21 7.07 22.22
CA ASN A 193 -19.47 6.51 21.73
C ASN A 193 -19.23 5.24 20.89
N THR A 194 -18.22 5.25 20.03
CA THR A 194 -17.89 4.07 19.20
C THR A 194 -17.38 2.92 20.06
N PHE A 195 -16.47 3.19 21.01
CA PHE A 195 -16.02 2.15 21.95
C PHE A 195 -17.19 1.56 22.76
N ALA A 196 -18.10 2.40 23.28
CA ALA A 196 -19.26 1.93 24.02
C ALA A 196 -20.21 1.06 23.17
N GLN A 197 -20.42 1.42 21.89
CA GLN A 197 -21.22 0.63 20.95
C GLN A 197 -20.60 -0.76 20.70
N GLU A 198 -19.28 -0.84 20.63
CA GLU A 198 -18.54 -2.09 20.48
C GLU A 198 -18.41 -2.89 21.79
N GLY A 199 -18.82 -2.29 22.92
CA GLY A 199 -18.77 -2.90 24.25
C GLY A 199 -17.37 -2.85 24.88
N LEU A 200 -16.56 -1.87 24.49
CA LEU A 200 -15.29 -1.53 25.11
C LEU A 200 -15.51 -0.42 26.14
N GLU A 201 -14.76 -0.49 27.24
CA GLU A 201 -14.87 0.49 28.33
C GLU A 201 -13.66 1.43 28.33
N VAL A 202 -13.91 2.73 28.23
CA VAL A 202 -12.85 3.73 28.37
C VAL A 202 -12.53 3.92 29.85
N ILE A 203 -11.32 3.51 30.24
CA ILE A 203 -10.82 3.60 31.62
C ILE A 203 -10.42 5.05 31.94
N GLY A 204 -9.77 5.73 31.00
CA GLY A 204 -9.32 7.10 31.20
C GLY A 204 -8.58 7.70 30.01
N TRP A 205 -8.39 9.02 30.09
CA TRP A 205 -7.64 9.82 29.14
C TRP A 205 -6.41 10.40 29.82
N ARG A 206 -5.27 10.36 29.13
CA ARG A 206 -4.01 10.93 29.57
C ARG A 206 -3.49 11.92 28.55
N SER A 207 -3.34 13.18 28.95
CA SER A 207 -2.57 14.14 28.15
C SER A 207 -1.10 13.75 28.18
N VAL A 208 -0.47 13.62 27.01
CA VAL A 208 0.93 13.16 26.93
C VAL A 208 1.85 14.30 27.36
N PRO A 209 2.75 14.10 28.35
CA PRO A 209 3.64 15.15 28.82
C PRO A 209 4.66 15.48 27.72
N THR A 210 4.54 16.70 27.18
CA THR A 210 5.36 17.18 26.06
C THR A 210 6.07 18.49 26.39
N ASN A 211 7.29 18.64 25.90
CA ASN A 211 8.05 19.88 25.99
C ASN A 211 7.98 20.65 24.66
N VAL A 212 7.05 21.60 24.53
CA VAL A 212 6.83 22.36 23.29
C VAL A 212 7.95 23.38 22.99
N SER A 213 8.88 23.62 23.93
CA SER A 213 9.97 24.59 23.73
C SER A 213 11.02 24.13 22.73
N VAL A 214 11.14 22.82 22.50
CA VAL A 214 12.10 22.22 21.57
C VAL A 214 11.54 22.00 20.16
N VAL A 215 10.27 22.37 19.93
CA VAL A 215 9.59 22.14 18.65
C VAL A 215 9.84 23.34 17.72
N GLY A 216 10.35 23.06 16.53
CA GLY A 216 10.54 24.06 15.48
C GLY A 216 9.25 24.79 15.12
N ARG A 217 9.38 26.02 14.61
CA ARG A 217 8.26 26.93 14.37
C ARG A 217 7.20 26.31 13.46
N ASN A 218 7.59 25.76 12.32
CA ASN A 218 6.65 25.20 11.35
C ASN A 218 5.94 23.96 11.91
N ALA A 219 6.64 23.09 12.62
CA ALA A 219 6.06 21.91 13.26
C ALA A 219 5.08 22.30 14.37
N LYS A 220 5.37 23.37 15.10
CA LYS A 220 4.49 23.93 16.14
C LYS A 220 3.21 24.50 15.55
N GLU A 221 3.28 25.14 14.39
CA GLU A 221 2.12 25.59 13.60
C GLU A 221 1.27 24.44 13.04
N THR A 222 1.76 23.19 13.07
CA THR A 222 0.98 22.00 12.68
C THR A 222 0.71 21.01 13.82
N MET A 223 1.17 21.31 15.04
CA MET A 223 1.18 20.39 16.18
C MET A 223 -0.22 20.02 16.67
N PRO A 224 -0.60 18.72 16.72
CA PRO A 224 -1.90 18.29 17.23
C PRO A 224 -1.94 18.30 18.76
N SER A 225 -3.14 18.21 19.33
CA SER A 225 -3.30 17.83 20.74
C SER A 225 -3.01 16.34 20.89
N ILE A 226 -2.03 15.97 21.70
CA ILE A 226 -1.53 14.60 21.80
C ILE A 226 -2.05 13.95 23.08
N GLN A 227 -2.93 12.96 22.95
CA GLN A 227 -3.55 12.30 24.08
C GLN A 227 -3.53 10.78 23.93
N GLN A 228 -3.53 10.11 25.07
CA GLN A 228 -3.65 8.67 25.18
C GLN A 228 -5.01 8.30 25.76
N VAL A 229 -5.62 7.26 25.21
CA VAL A 229 -6.83 6.63 25.75
C VAL A 229 -6.50 5.22 26.22
N PHE A 230 -6.97 4.86 27.41
CA PHE A 230 -6.90 3.52 27.95
C PHE A 230 -8.27 2.87 27.82
N VAL A 231 -8.34 1.74 27.13
CA VAL A 231 -9.61 1.09 26.80
C VAL A 231 -9.56 -0.40 27.15
N ARG A 232 -10.53 -0.86 27.93
CA ARG A 232 -10.67 -2.26 28.31
C ARG A 232 -11.52 -3.01 27.28
N VAL A 233 -10.98 -4.11 26.79
CA VAL A 233 -11.66 -5.04 25.88
C VAL A 233 -12.25 -6.18 26.71
N VAL A 234 -13.57 -6.22 26.84
CA VAL A 234 -14.26 -7.11 27.77
C VAL A 234 -14.62 -8.48 27.15
N LYS A 235 -14.85 -8.51 25.83
CA LYS A 235 -15.46 -9.68 25.15
C LYS A 235 -14.45 -10.72 24.67
N GLU A 236 -13.19 -10.33 24.51
CA GLU A 236 -12.17 -11.17 23.87
C GLU A 236 -11.07 -11.51 24.88
N GLU A 237 -10.60 -12.76 24.85
CA GLU A 237 -9.59 -13.28 25.78
C GLU A 237 -8.22 -13.45 25.12
N ASN A 238 -8.19 -13.70 23.81
CA ASN A 238 -6.96 -13.87 23.05
C ASN A 238 -6.44 -12.50 22.59
N ILE A 239 -5.14 -12.27 22.77
CA ILE A 239 -4.43 -11.08 22.29
C ILE A 239 -4.72 -10.79 20.81
N ASP A 240 -4.74 -11.81 19.95
CA ASP A 240 -4.96 -11.58 18.51
C ASP A 240 -6.39 -11.12 18.20
N ASP A 241 -7.37 -11.54 19.01
CA ASP A 241 -8.77 -11.11 18.91
C ASP A 241 -8.95 -9.71 19.51
N ILE A 242 -8.30 -9.41 20.63
CA ILE A 242 -8.23 -8.07 21.24
C ILE A 242 -7.67 -7.06 20.25
N GLU A 243 -6.54 -7.37 19.63
CA GLU A 243 -5.93 -6.50 18.62
C GLU A 243 -6.83 -6.31 17.38
N ARG A 244 -7.58 -7.35 16.99
CA ARG A 244 -8.54 -7.27 15.88
C ARG A 244 -9.72 -6.38 16.24
N GLU A 245 -10.22 -6.46 17.46
CA GLU A 245 -11.31 -5.60 17.93
C GLU A 245 -10.88 -4.14 18.00
N LEU A 246 -9.67 -3.87 18.50
CA LEU A 246 -9.06 -2.53 18.48
C LEU A 246 -8.89 -2.00 17.04
N TYR A 247 -8.46 -2.85 16.10
CA TYR A 247 -8.38 -2.51 14.68
C TYR A 247 -9.75 -2.11 14.12
N ILE A 248 -10.79 -2.90 14.37
CA ILE A 248 -12.17 -2.62 13.91
C ILE A 248 -12.67 -1.31 14.51
N CYS A 249 -12.54 -1.14 15.83
CA CYS A 249 -12.93 0.08 16.54
C CYS A 249 -12.27 1.32 15.92
N ARG A 250 -10.96 1.29 15.62
CA ARG A 250 -10.29 2.40 14.95
C ARG A 250 -10.90 2.70 13.58
N LYS A 251 -11.17 1.67 12.75
CA LYS A 251 -11.80 1.86 11.43
C LYS A 251 -13.21 2.44 11.54
N LEU A 252 -13.97 2.02 12.55
CA LEU A 252 -15.31 2.55 12.83
C LEU A 252 -15.27 4.00 13.31
N ILE A 253 -14.31 4.35 14.16
CA ILE A 253 -14.10 5.74 14.61
C ILE A 253 -13.72 6.64 13.43
N GLU A 254 -12.76 6.21 12.59
CA GLU A 254 -12.36 6.94 11.38
C GLU A 254 -13.56 7.18 10.45
N ARG A 255 -14.43 6.17 10.32
CA ARG A 255 -15.65 6.27 9.52
C ARG A 255 -16.68 7.20 10.15
N ALA A 256 -16.92 7.09 11.45
CA ALA A 256 -17.87 7.93 12.18
C ALA A 256 -17.44 9.40 12.15
N ALA A 257 -16.14 9.68 12.22
CA ALA A 257 -15.58 11.02 12.11
C ALA A 257 -15.60 11.57 10.68
N SER A 258 -15.78 10.75 9.63
CA SER A 258 -15.54 11.18 8.23
C SER A 258 -16.41 12.34 7.73
N SER A 259 -17.58 12.58 8.33
CA SER A 259 -18.47 13.70 8.03
C SER A 259 -18.13 14.98 8.80
N GLU A 260 -17.27 14.90 9.81
CA GLU A 260 -16.94 16.01 10.69
C GLU A 260 -15.90 16.93 10.05
N SER A 261 -15.98 18.23 10.33
CA SER A 261 -15.05 19.22 9.78
C SER A 261 -13.60 18.99 10.21
N TRP A 262 -13.42 18.43 11.41
CA TRP A 262 -12.13 18.16 12.04
C TRP A 262 -11.59 16.75 11.74
N ALA A 263 -12.29 15.94 10.92
CA ALA A 263 -11.93 14.55 10.64
C ALA A 263 -10.48 14.36 10.18
N SER A 264 -9.96 15.31 9.40
CA SER A 264 -8.59 15.26 8.87
C SER A 264 -7.49 15.45 9.92
N GLU A 265 -7.85 15.96 11.10
CA GLU A 265 -6.92 16.20 12.23
C GLU A 265 -6.93 15.06 13.25
N LEU A 266 -7.99 14.23 13.27
CA LEU A 266 -8.04 13.03 14.10
C LEU A 266 -7.17 11.92 13.48
N TYR A 267 -6.14 11.50 14.20
CA TYR A 267 -5.25 10.43 13.72
C TYR A 267 -4.76 9.52 14.84
N PHE A 268 -5.00 8.22 14.68
CA PHE A 268 -4.45 7.19 15.56
C PHE A 268 -3.03 6.81 15.12
N CYS A 269 -2.05 7.19 15.94
CA CYS A 269 -0.65 6.73 15.77
C CYS A 269 -0.55 5.23 16.02
N SER A 270 -1.18 4.77 17.10
CA SER A 270 -1.34 3.36 17.46
C SER A 270 -2.64 3.20 18.25
N LEU A 271 -3.27 2.03 18.15
CA LEU A 271 -4.31 1.56 19.06
C LEU A 271 -4.14 0.06 19.21
N SER A 272 -3.49 -0.35 20.29
CA SER A 272 -3.01 -1.72 20.49
C SER A 272 -2.89 -2.01 21.99
N ASN A 273 -2.96 -3.29 22.36
CA ASN A 273 -2.62 -3.84 23.66
C ASN A 273 -1.12 -4.25 23.73
N GLN A 274 -0.42 -4.28 22.59
CA GLN A 274 0.95 -4.77 22.51
C GLN A 274 1.97 -3.66 22.24
N THR A 275 1.63 -2.68 21.40
CA THR A 275 2.58 -1.66 20.92
C THR A 275 2.07 -0.24 21.10
N VAL A 276 3.00 0.71 21.24
CA VAL A 276 2.71 2.14 21.25
C VAL A 276 3.73 2.90 20.40
N VAL A 277 3.27 3.94 19.71
CA VAL A 277 4.12 4.74 18.79
C VAL A 277 4.19 6.19 19.25
N TYR A 278 5.40 6.66 19.54
CA TYR A 278 5.70 8.05 19.84
C TYR A 278 6.40 8.66 18.62
N LYS A 279 5.74 9.60 17.92
CA LYS A 279 6.25 10.18 16.68
C LYS A 279 5.82 11.63 16.50
N GLY A 280 6.55 12.40 15.70
CA GLY A 280 6.18 13.77 15.40
C GLY A 280 7.06 14.41 14.32
N MET A 281 6.74 15.65 13.95
CA MET A 281 7.50 16.45 12.97
C MET A 281 8.73 17.07 13.63
N LEU A 282 9.63 16.21 14.08
CA LEU A 282 10.77 16.56 14.93
C LEU A 282 12.06 16.03 14.31
N ARG A 283 13.17 16.72 14.57
CA ARG A 283 14.51 16.18 14.34
C ARG A 283 14.76 14.99 15.27
N SER A 284 15.69 14.12 14.89
CA SER A 284 15.98 12.87 15.60
C SER A 284 16.35 13.09 17.06
N GLU A 285 17.26 14.03 17.31
CA GLU A 285 17.74 14.39 18.65
C GLU A 285 16.66 14.99 19.55
N VAL A 286 15.62 15.57 18.95
CA VAL A 286 14.57 16.30 19.66
C VAL A 286 13.48 15.35 20.18
N LEU A 287 13.29 14.16 19.57
CA LEU A 287 12.19 13.26 19.90
C LEU A 287 12.13 12.93 21.41
N GLY A 288 13.27 12.54 22.00
CA GLY A 288 13.36 12.23 23.43
C GLY A 288 13.20 13.45 24.33
N MET A 289 13.58 14.64 23.86
CA MET A 289 13.39 15.89 24.62
C MET A 289 11.94 16.38 24.59
N PHE A 290 11.24 16.14 23.47
CA PHE A 290 9.85 16.51 23.29
C PHE A 290 8.93 15.61 24.11
N TYR A 291 9.06 14.27 24.00
CA TYR A 291 8.25 13.33 24.76
C TYR A 291 8.93 12.97 26.09
N ILE A 292 8.47 13.63 27.17
CA ILE A 292 9.07 13.49 28.50
C ILE A 292 9.02 12.03 28.99
N ASP A 293 7.98 11.28 28.59
CA ASP A 293 7.84 9.84 28.85
C ASP A 293 9.09 9.04 28.46
N LEU A 294 9.70 9.35 27.32
CA LEU A 294 10.84 8.59 26.78
C LEU A 294 12.13 8.77 27.60
N LEU A 295 12.17 9.75 28.50
CA LEU A 295 13.30 9.98 29.42
C LEU A 295 13.09 9.30 30.78
N SER A 296 11.87 8.84 31.08
CA SER A 296 11.54 8.20 32.34
C SER A 296 12.13 6.80 32.42
N GLU A 297 12.78 6.46 33.53
CA GLU A 297 13.31 5.11 33.77
C GLU A 297 12.20 4.04 33.86
N LEU A 298 10.96 4.45 34.14
CA LEU A 298 9.78 3.59 34.12
C LEU A 298 9.38 3.19 32.70
N TYR A 299 9.87 3.90 31.67
CA TYR A 299 9.64 3.53 30.29
C TYR A 299 10.60 2.40 29.89
N THR A 300 10.16 1.15 30.06
CA THR A 300 10.93 -0.02 29.69
C THR A 300 10.31 -0.72 28.46
N SER A 301 11.15 -1.29 27.61
CA SER A 301 10.68 -2.08 26.46
C SER A 301 11.68 -3.18 26.07
N PRO A 302 11.22 -4.38 25.65
CA PRO A 302 12.11 -5.44 25.17
C PRO A 302 12.58 -5.19 23.73
N PHE A 303 11.88 -4.34 22.98
CA PHE A 303 12.28 -3.93 21.64
C PHE A 303 11.97 -2.46 21.37
N ALA A 304 12.62 -1.90 20.36
CA ALA A 304 12.30 -0.59 19.82
C ALA A 304 12.54 -0.56 18.31
N ILE A 305 11.60 -0.01 17.54
CA ILE A 305 11.79 0.35 16.13
C ILE A 305 11.86 1.88 16.07
N TYR A 306 12.89 2.42 15.44
CA TYR A 306 13.04 3.87 15.25
C TYR A 306 13.12 4.24 13.77
N HIS A 307 12.64 5.42 13.43
CA HIS A 307 12.62 5.93 12.06
C HIS A 307 12.86 7.43 12.01
N ARG A 308 13.71 7.85 11.06
CA ARG A 308 13.94 9.24 10.67
C ARG A 308 13.56 9.44 9.21
N ARG A 309 12.60 10.33 8.96
CA ARG A 309 12.02 10.58 7.65
C ARG A 309 12.76 11.71 6.91
N TYR A 310 12.79 11.59 5.58
CA TYR A 310 13.07 12.69 4.65
C TYR A 310 11.84 12.86 3.74
N SER A 311 11.48 14.10 3.43
CA SER A 311 10.32 14.48 2.63
C SER A 311 10.73 15.36 1.46
N THR A 312 10.04 15.26 0.33
CA THR A 312 10.08 16.29 -0.72
C THR A 312 9.18 17.49 -0.43
N ASN A 313 8.36 17.43 0.64
CA ASN A 313 7.49 18.53 1.07
C ASN A 313 8.09 19.30 2.23
N THR A 314 7.97 20.63 2.19
CA THR A 314 8.41 21.55 3.23
C THR A 314 7.38 21.81 4.33
N SER A 315 6.11 21.42 4.11
CA SER A 315 5.02 21.65 5.06
C SER A 315 4.86 20.43 6.00
N PRO A 316 5.05 20.60 7.32
CA PRO A 316 5.05 19.49 8.24
C PRO A 316 3.66 18.94 8.51
N ARG A 317 3.47 17.62 8.37
CA ARG A 317 2.22 16.90 8.67
C ARG A 317 2.49 15.75 9.63
N TRP A 318 2.13 15.95 10.90
CA TRP A 318 2.39 15.02 12.00
C TRP A 318 1.99 13.56 11.76
N PRO A 319 0.83 13.25 11.15
CA PRO A 319 0.45 11.87 10.83
C PRO A 319 1.45 11.11 9.94
N LEU A 320 2.25 11.81 9.13
CA LEU A 320 3.18 11.22 8.16
C LEU A 320 4.52 10.78 8.74
N ALA A 321 4.84 11.22 9.96
CA ALA A 321 5.99 10.70 10.67
C ALA A 321 5.85 9.18 10.82
N GLN A 322 6.98 8.50 10.93
CA GLN A 322 7.05 7.05 11.11
C GLN A 322 7.78 6.72 12.42
N PRO A 323 7.61 5.53 13.01
CA PRO A 323 6.88 4.35 12.50
C PRO A 323 5.36 4.55 12.29
N MET A 324 4.78 3.70 11.45
CA MET A 324 3.33 3.52 11.32
C MET A 324 2.85 2.55 12.42
N ARG A 325 1.79 1.77 12.20
CA ARG A 325 1.20 0.94 13.27
C ARG A 325 1.91 -0.38 13.45
N LEU A 326 2.43 -0.91 12.35
CA LEU A 326 3.22 -2.13 12.32
C LEU A 326 4.57 -1.91 11.65
N LEU A 327 4.66 -0.99 10.69
CA LEU A 327 5.83 -0.83 9.82
C LEU A 327 6.63 0.47 10.06
N GLY A 328 7.95 0.37 9.95
CA GLY A 328 8.84 1.47 9.60
C GLY A 328 9.42 1.24 8.20
N HIS A 329 9.21 2.15 7.27
CA HIS A 329 9.58 2.01 5.87
C HIS A 329 10.62 3.05 5.45
N ASN A 330 11.78 2.56 5.02
CA ASN A 330 12.79 3.36 4.35
C ASN A 330 12.82 3.01 2.87
N GLY A 331 12.25 3.87 2.02
CA GLY A 331 12.03 3.50 0.63
C GLY A 331 10.89 4.27 -0.04
N GLU A 332 10.52 3.81 -1.22
CA GLU A 332 9.39 4.32 -2.00
C GLU A 332 8.74 3.17 -2.76
N ILE A 333 7.41 3.07 -2.68
CA ILE A 333 6.64 2.09 -3.46
C ILE A 333 6.25 2.70 -4.81
N ASN A 334 6.96 2.33 -5.88
CA ASN A 334 6.77 2.90 -7.21
C ASN A 334 5.52 2.33 -7.93
N THR A 335 4.99 1.20 -7.47
CA THR A 335 3.79 0.52 -7.99
C THR A 335 2.48 0.92 -7.30
N ILE A 336 2.52 1.88 -6.37
CA ILE A 336 1.43 2.18 -5.42
C ILE A 336 0.05 2.43 -6.06
N GLN A 337 0.00 3.09 -7.22
CA GLN A 337 -1.29 3.35 -7.90
C GLN A 337 -1.96 2.05 -8.35
N GLY A 338 -1.19 1.11 -8.90
CA GLY A 338 -1.67 -0.22 -9.28
C GLY A 338 -2.14 -0.99 -8.06
N ASN A 339 -1.32 -1.00 -7.00
CA ASN A 339 -1.61 -1.70 -5.75
C ASN A 339 -2.92 -1.21 -5.11
N LEU A 340 -3.15 0.11 -5.05
CA LEU A 340 -4.39 0.67 -4.51
C LEU A 340 -5.62 0.28 -5.33
N ASN A 341 -5.50 0.30 -6.66
CA ASN A 341 -6.60 -0.11 -7.54
C ASN A 341 -6.93 -1.60 -7.37
N TRP A 342 -5.92 -2.46 -7.24
CA TRP A 342 -6.09 -3.89 -7.00
C TRP A 342 -6.63 -4.22 -5.62
N MET A 343 -6.19 -3.51 -4.58
CA MET A 343 -6.79 -3.64 -3.24
C MET A 343 -8.26 -3.23 -3.26
N ARG A 344 -8.59 -2.11 -3.91
CA ARG A 344 -9.97 -1.67 -4.09
C ARG A 344 -10.83 -2.69 -4.86
N SER A 345 -10.28 -3.33 -5.89
CA SER A 345 -11.00 -4.37 -6.63
C SER A 345 -11.30 -5.61 -5.77
N ARG A 346 -10.49 -5.86 -4.73
CA ARG A 346 -10.65 -6.98 -3.79
C ARG A 346 -11.65 -6.70 -2.69
N GLU A 347 -11.88 -5.44 -2.34
CA GLU A 347 -12.68 -5.03 -1.18
C GLU A 347 -14.02 -5.77 -1.07
N THR A 348 -14.78 -5.87 -2.17
CA THR A 348 -16.10 -6.50 -2.18
C THR A 348 -16.07 -8.02 -2.07
N SER A 349 -14.98 -8.65 -2.48
CA SER A 349 -14.83 -10.11 -2.57
C SER A 349 -14.12 -10.73 -1.37
N LEU A 350 -13.32 -9.95 -0.64
CA LEU A 350 -12.53 -10.43 0.49
C LEU A 350 -13.47 -10.81 1.64
N LYS A 351 -13.34 -12.07 2.08
CA LYS A 351 -14.03 -12.64 3.23
C LYS A 351 -13.05 -13.45 4.06
N SER A 352 -13.14 -13.37 5.38
CA SER A 352 -12.39 -14.26 6.26
C SER A 352 -13.22 -14.59 7.49
N PRO A 353 -13.26 -15.85 7.94
CA PRO A 353 -14.00 -16.25 9.13
C PRO A 353 -13.62 -15.44 10.39
N VAL A 354 -12.37 -14.98 10.47
CA VAL A 354 -11.87 -14.19 11.61
C VAL A 354 -12.57 -12.84 11.77
N TRP A 355 -13.17 -12.31 10.69
CA TRP A 355 -13.91 -11.05 10.71
C TRP A 355 -15.36 -11.21 11.14
N ARG A 356 -15.86 -12.45 11.30
CA ARG A 356 -17.22 -12.74 11.81
C ARG A 356 -18.34 -11.98 11.06
N GLY A 357 -18.17 -11.74 9.75
CA GLY A 357 -19.14 -11.02 8.90
C GLY A 357 -18.99 -9.50 8.88
N ARG A 358 -17.99 -8.95 9.56
CA ARG A 358 -17.73 -7.50 9.70
C ARG A 358 -16.79 -6.94 8.61
N GLU A 359 -16.55 -7.67 7.51
CA GLU A 359 -15.59 -7.24 6.47
C GLU A 359 -15.96 -5.91 5.82
N SER A 360 -17.24 -5.52 5.83
CA SER A 360 -17.71 -4.23 5.32
C SER A 360 -17.30 -3.05 6.20
N GLU A 361 -17.03 -3.29 7.49
CA GLU A 361 -16.75 -2.26 8.50
C GLU A 361 -15.30 -1.76 8.45
N ILE A 362 -14.40 -2.63 7.99
CA ILE A 362 -12.96 -2.34 7.90
C ILE A 362 -12.54 -1.72 6.55
N ARG A 363 -13.49 -1.51 5.62
CA ARG A 363 -13.27 -0.80 4.35
C ARG A 363 -13.25 0.72 4.54
N PRO A 364 -12.55 1.49 3.69
CA PRO A 364 -11.65 1.02 2.62
C PRO A 364 -10.31 0.51 3.15
N PHE A 365 -9.66 -0.37 2.40
CA PHE A 365 -8.37 -0.98 2.79
C PHE A 365 -7.16 -0.08 2.51
N GLY A 366 -7.31 0.91 1.64
CA GLY A 366 -6.28 1.89 1.32
C GLY A 366 -6.88 3.29 1.17
N ASN A 367 -6.04 4.30 1.35
CA ASN A 367 -6.39 5.71 1.21
C ASN A 367 -5.46 6.39 0.19
N PRO A 368 -5.99 6.82 -0.98
CA PRO A 368 -5.26 7.62 -1.97
C PRO A 368 -4.51 8.83 -1.43
N LYS A 369 -5.05 9.46 -0.38
CA LYS A 369 -4.49 10.68 0.21
C LYS A 369 -3.38 10.39 1.22
N ALA A 370 -3.18 9.13 1.60
CA ALA A 370 -2.13 8.73 2.52
C ALA A 370 -0.85 8.39 1.74
N SER A 371 0.31 8.56 2.40
CA SER A 371 1.59 8.13 1.84
C SER A 371 1.60 6.67 1.40
N ASP A 372 2.52 6.32 0.50
CA ASP A 372 2.78 4.96 0.07
C ASP A 372 3.04 3.99 1.24
N SER A 373 3.81 4.45 2.22
CA SER A 373 4.21 3.74 3.43
C SER A 373 3.01 3.47 4.34
N ALA A 374 2.10 4.45 4.47
CA ALA A 374 0.87 4.28 5.25
C ALA A 374 -0.11 3.29 4.60
N ASN A 375 -0.16 3.27 3.27
CA ASN A 375 -0.95 2.30 2.52
C ASN A 375 -0.36 0.89 2.60
N LEU A 376 0.97 0.74 2.56
CA LEU A 376 1.64 -0.53 2.76
C LEU A 376 1.41 -1.06 4.18
N ASP A 377 1.50 -0.19 5.20
CA ASP A 377 1.17 -0.52 6.60
C ASP A 377 -0.29 -0.98 6.74
N SER A 378 -1.23 -0.28 6.10
CA SER A 378 -2.65 -0.66 6.11
C SER A 378 -2.90 -2.02 5.46
N ALA A 379 -2.23 -2.33 4.35
CA ALA A 379 -2.33 -3.63 3.68
C ALA A 379 -1.69 -4.75 4.53
N ALA A 380 -0.53 -4.50 5.14
CA ALA A 380 0.11 -5.45 6.04
C ALA A 380 -0.74 -5.70 7.29
N GLU A 381 -1.30 -4.65 7.88
CA GLU A 381 -2.19 -4.74 9.03
C GLU A 381 -3.44 -5.55 8.72
N LEU A 382 -4.07 -5.33 7.55
CA LEU A 382 -5.20 -6.15 7.12
C LEU A 382 -4.84 -7.64 7.05
N LEU A 383 -3.68 -7.98 6.48
CA LEU A 383 -3.23 -9.37 6.38
C LEU A 383 -2.94 -9.98 7.76
N ILE A 384 -2.25 -9.25 8.64
CA ILE A 384 -1.90 -9.72 9.98
C ILE A 384 -3.16 -9.90 10.83
N ARG A 385 -4.05 -8.90 10.86
CA ARG A 385 -5.33 -9.00 11.57
C ARG A 385 -6.25 -10.05 10.95
N SER A 386 -6.06 -10.40 9.67
CA SER A 386 -6.75 -11.55 9.05
C SER A 386 -6.18 -12.92 9.45
N GLY A 387 -5.16 -12.98 10.32
CA GLY A 387 -4.60 -14.22 10.88
C GLY A 387 -3.26 -14.66 10.28
N ARG A 388 -2.58 -13.80 9.52
CA ARG A 388 -1.23 -14.11 9.01
C ARG A 388 -0.15 -13.61 9.96
N THR A 389 1.00 -14.27 9.95
CA THR A 389 2.17 -13.75 10.68
C THR A 389 2.76 -12.51 9.97
N PRO A 390 3.49 -11.61 10.66
CA PRO A 390 4.13 -10.48 10.00
C PRO A 390 5.09 -10.88 8.87
N SER A 391 5.89 -11.93 9.07
CA SER A 391 6.78 -12.47 8.04
C SER A 391 6.03 -12.97 6.82
N GLU A 392 4.92 -13.69 7.01
CA GLU A 392 4.07 -14.15 5.91
C GLU A 392 3.42 -12.98 5.16
N ALA A 393 2.86 -12.00 5.87
CA ALA A 393 2.24 -10.83 5.26
C ALA A 393 3.23 -10.06 4.37
N LEU A 394 4.46 -9.86 4.85
CA LEU A 394 5.50 -9.19 4.07
C LEU A 394 6.05 -10.05 2.94
N MET A 395 6.13 -11.37 3.08
CA MET A 395 6.48 -12.27 1.96
C MET A 395 5.40 -12.24 0.85
N ILE A 396 4.13 -11.99 1.18
CA ILE A 396 3.03 -11.84 0.22
C ILE A 396 3.08 -10.47 -0.47
N LEU A 397 3.27 -9.39 0.30
CA LEU A 397 3.25 -8.02 -0.22
C LEU A 397 4.54 -7.66 -0.97
N VAL A 398 5.69 -8.05 -0.44
CA VAL A 398 7.03 -7.71 -0.95
C VAL A 398 7.82 -9.01 -1.20
N PRO A 399 7.43 -9.81 -2.22
CA PRO A 399 8.03 -11.11 -2.48
C PRO A 399 9.45 -11.00 -3.04
N GLU A 400 10.32 -11.94 -2.66
CA GLU A 400 11.66 -12.09 -3.25
C GLU A 400 11.58 -12.43 -4.75
N ALA A 401 12.61 -12.09 -5.52
CA ALA A 401 12.81 -12.64 -6.86
C ALA A 401 13.31 -14.09 -6.77
N TYR A 402 12.37 -15.03 -6.69
CA TYR A 402 12.63 -16.44 -6.41
C TYR A 402 12.92 -17.30 -7.66
N LYS A 403 12.56 -16.83 -8.86
CA LYS A 403 12.82 -17.60 -10.09
C LYS A 403 14.31 -17.64 -10.39
N ASN A 404 14.78 -18.80 -10.85
CA ASN A 404 16.19 -19.09 -11.14
C ASN A 404 17.12 -18.96 -9.92
N HIS A 405 16.59 -18.91 -8.69
CA HIS A 405 17.40 -18.89 -7.48
C HIS A 405 17.89 -20.30 -7.14
N PRO A 406 19.20 -20.63 -7.29
CA PRO A 406 19.67 -22.02 -7.18
C PRO A 406 19.42 -22.62 -5.80
N THR A 407 19.68 -21.86 -4.74
CA THR A 407 19.46 -22.32 -3.35
C THR A 407 18.00 -22.64 -3.06
N LEU A 408 17.05 -21.77 -3.46
CA LEU A 408 15.62 -22.02 -3.24
C LEU A 408 15.14 -23.21 -4.06
N MET A 409 15.50 -23.27 -5.34
CA MET A 409 15.04 -24.35 -6.22
C MET A 409 15.56 -25.74 -5.81
N ILE A 410 16.77 -25.81 -5.26
CA ILE A 410 17.40 -27.10 -4.89
C ILE A 410 17.11 -27.47 -3.42
N LYS A 411 17.22 -26.52 -2.48
CA LYS A 411 17.17 -26.80 -1.04
C LYS A 411 15.83 -26.50 -0.39
N TYR A 412 15.04 -25.59 -0.95
CA TYR A 412 13.79 -25.09 -0.34
C TYR A 412 12.66 -24.97 -1.38
N PRO A 413 12.31 -26.05 -2.10
CA PRO A 413 11.27 -26.01 -3.14
C PRO A 413 9.91 -25.53 -2.61
N GLU A 414 9.61 -25.77 -1.34
CA GLU A 414 8.40 -25.29 -0.67
C GLU A 414 8.28 -23.76 -0.71
N VAL A 415 9.39 -23.02 -0.66
CA VAL A 415 9.41 -21.56 -0.75
C VAL A 415 9.08 -21.10 -2.17
N VAL A 416 9.55 -21.83 -3.18
CA VAL A 416 9.18 -21.59 -4.58
C VAL A 416 7.69 -21.82 -4.78
N ASP A 417 7.15 -22.91 -4.22
CA ASP A 417 5.72 -23.23 -4.28
C ASP A 417 4.85 -22.16 -3.60
N PHE A 418 5.29 -21.63 -2.45
CA PHE A 418 4.65 -20.50 -1.78
C PHE A 418 4.55 -19.29 -2.72
N TYR A 419 5.66 -18.87 -3.32
CA TYR A 419 5.63 -17.71 -4.22
C TYR A 419 4.87 -17.98 -5.52
N ASP A 420 4.92 -19.20 -6.05
CA ASP A 420 4.12 -19.60 -7.22
C ASP A 420 2.61 -19.60 -6.92
N TYR A 421 2.20 -19.82 -5.68
CA TYR A 421 0.82 -19.68 -5.24
C TYR A 421 0.38 -18.22 -5.12
N TYR A 422 1.19 -17.36 -4.49
CA TYR A 422 0.80 -15.96 -4.23
C TYR A 422 0.96 -15.01 -5.41
N LYS A 423 1.84 -15.30 -6.38
CA LYS A 423 2.05 -14.44 -7.57
C LYS A 423 0.76 -14.18 -8.37
N GLY A 424 -0.25 -15.05 -8.24
CA GLY A 424 -1.55 -14.90 -8.89
C GLY A 424 -2.66 -14.30 -8.04
N GLN A 425 -2.40 -14.03 -6.77
CA GLN A 425 -3.39 -13.55 -5.81
C GLN A 425 -3.08 -12.13 -5.33
N MET A 426 -1.79 -11.84 -5.11
CA MET A 426 -1.32 -10.54 -4.68
C MET A 426 -0.20 -10.07 -5.61
N GLU A 427 -0.37 -8.90 -6.20
CA GLU A 427 0.69 -8.20 -6.91
C GLU A 427 1.73 -7.63 -5.92
N ALA A 428 2.98 -7.56 -6.36
CA ALA A 428 4.07 -7.07 -5.53
C ALA A 428 3.95 -5.56 -5.31
N TRP A 429 4.10 -5.14 -4.05
CA TRP A 429 4.29 -3.75 -3.66
C TRP A 429 5.76 -3.39 -3.85
N ASP A 430 6.12 -3.17 -5.12
CA ASP A 430 7.50 -3.01 -5.56
C ASP A 430 8.02 -1.56 -5.42
N GLY A 431 9.35 -1.46 -5.40
CA GLY A 431 10.13 -0.26 -5.17
C GLY A 431 11.22 -0.47 -4.10
N PRO A 432 12.20 0.45 -3.98
CA PRO A 432 13.20 0.35 -2.92
C PRO A 432 12.53 0.30 -1.55
N ALA A 433 12.84 -0.69 -0.73
CA ALA A 433 12.23 -0.81 0.58
C ALA A 433 13.14 -1.55 1.57
N LEU A 434 13.43 -0.90 2.69
CA LEU A 434 13.76 -1.56 3.95
C LEU A 434 12.57 -1.38 4.89
N LEU A 435 11.93 -2.50 5.22
CA LEU A 435 10.77 -2.56 6.08
C LEU A 435 11.17 -3.14 7.42
N LEU A 436 11.00 -2.38 8.48
CA LEU A 436 11.02 -2.90 9.84
C LEU A 436 9.59 -3.12 10.29
N PHE A 437 9.35 -4.19 11.03
CA PHE A 437 8.00 -4.56 11.42
C PHE A 437 7.96 -5.09 12.84
N SER A 438 6.85 -4.85 13.53
CA SER A 438 6.53 -5.53 14.78
C SER A 438 5.02 -5.63 14.99
N ASP A 439 4.57 -6.77 15.50
CA ASP A 439 3.23 -6.97 16.07
C ASP A 439 3.26 -6.98 17.61
N GLY A 440 4.41 -6.64 18.20
CA GLY A 440 4.67 -6.68 19.64
C GLY A 440 5.17 -8.03 20.17
N LYS A 441 4.94 -9.13 19.44
CA LYS A 441 5.46 -10.47 19.75
C LYS A 441 6.71 -10.78 18.93
N THR A 442 6.71 -10.35 17.67
CA THR A 442 7.77 -10.55 16.69
C THR A 442 8.27 -9.19 16.23
N VAL A 443 9.58 -9.02 16.11
CA VAL A 443 10.20 -7.84 15.49
C VAL A 443 11.18 -8.26 14.42
N GLY A 444 11.18 -7.58 13.27
CA GLY A 444 12.02 -8.01 12.16
C GLY A 444 12.27 -6.94 11.11
N ALA A 445 13.03 -7.34 10.09
CA ALA A 445 13.37 -6.52 8.94
C ALA A 445 13.25 -7.32 7.64
N CYS A 446 12.74 -6.69 6.58
CA CYS A 446 12.61 -7.24 5.24
C CYS A 446 13.12 -6.24 4.20
N LEU A 447 13.85 -6.73 3.19
CA LEU A 447 14.25 -5.93 2.04
C LEU A 447 13.38 -6.21 0.81
N ASP A 448 13.26 -5.20 -0.04
CA ASP A 448 12.71 -5.34 -1.38
C ASP A 448 13.47 -6.37 -2.21
N ARG A 449 12.82 -6.85 -3.27
CA ARG A 449 13.30 -7.94 -4.12
C ARG A 449 14.65 -7.69 -4.79
N ASN A 450 15.07 -6.43 -4.90
CA ASN A 450 16.32 -6.01 -5.52
C ASN A 450 17.36 -5.55 -4.48
N GLY A 451 16.99 -5.43 -3.21
CA GLY A 451 17.87 -5.02 -2.12
C GLY A 451 18.39 -3.60 -2.30
N LEU A 452 17.51 -2.67 -2.71
CA LEU A 452 17.88 -1.30 -3.09
C LEU A 452 18.15 -0.41 -1.87
N ARG A 453 17.96 -0.93 -0.66
CA ARG A 453 18.23 -0.24 0.61
C ARG A 453 19.23 -0.99 1.47
N PRO A 454 20.12 -0.27 2.17
CA PRO A 454 21.09 -0.91 3.05
C PRO A 454 20.39 -1.39 4.33
N ALA A 455 20.68 -2.63 4.73
CA ALA A 455 20.29 -3.16 6.03
C ALA A 455 21.44 -4.00 6.59
N ARG A 456 21.91 -3.61 7.77
CA ARG A 456 23.01 -4.25 8.51
C ARG A 456 22.47 -4.73 9.84
N TYR A 457 22.94 -5.88 10.28
CA TYR A 457 22.52 -6.43 11.56
C TYR A 457 23.70 -7.02 12.33
N TRP A 458 23.58 -7.06 13.64
CA TRP A 458 24.56 -7.68 14.51
C TRP A 458 23.94 -8.21 15.80
N ARG A 459 24.59 -9.20 16.40
CA ARG A 459 24.19 -9.84 17.65
C ARG A 459 25.27 -9.68 18.68
N THR A 460 24.89 -9.36 19.92
CA THR A 460 25.83 -9.19 21.04
C THR A 460 25.75 -10.34 22.02
N VAL A 461 26.81 -10.53 22.80
CA VAL A 461 26.91 -11.54 23.88
C VAL A 461 25.80 -11.41 24.93
N ASP A 462 25.25 -10.21 25.09
CA ASP A 462 24.15 -9.91 26.03
C ASP A 462 22.77 -10.22 25.45
N ASN A 463 22.72 -11.03 24.38
CA ASN A 463 21.49 -11.45 23.73
C ASN A 463 20.65 -10.27 23.20
N VAL A 464 21.31 -9.27 22.60
CA VAL A 464 20.64 -8.17 21.89
C VAL A 464 20.90 -8.29 20.39
N VAL A 465 19.84 -8.09 19.61
CA VAL A 465 19.87 -8.01 18.15
C VAL A 465 19.63 -6.58 17.73
N TYR A 466 20.47 -6.10 16.83
CA TYR A 466 20.35 -4.78 16.24
C TYR A 466 20.21 -4.94 14.73
N VAL A 467 19.31 -4.16 14.13
CA VAL A 467 19.24 -3.95 12.68
C VAL A 467 19.20 -2.45 12.43
N ALA A 468 19.99 -1.98 11.48
CA ALA A 468 20.02 -0.56 11.13
C ALA A 468 20.36 -0.37 9.65
N SER A 469 19.94 0.78 9.11
CA SER A 469 20.32 1.20 7.76
C SER A 469 21.82 1.53 7.61
N GLU A 470 22.52 1.79 8.72
CA GLU A 470 23.96 2.03 8.75
C GLU A 470 24.66 1.25 9.87
N VAL A 471 25.98 1.13 9.77
CA VAL A 471 26.84 0.66 10.88
C VAL A 471 27.33 1.86 11.70
N GLY A 472 27.63 1.66 12.97
CA GLY A 472 28.17 2.72 13.84
C GLY A 472 27.12 3.61 14.52
N VAL A 473 25.86 3.19 14.52
CA VAL A 473 24.72 3.92 15.11
C VAL A 473 24.74 3.92 16.64
N LEU A 474 25.55 3.04 17.23
CA LEU A 474 25.76 2.93 18.66
C LEU A 474 27.24 2.73 18.95
N PRO A 475 27.81 3.42 19.96
CA PRO A 475 29.15 3.14 20.43
C PRO A 475 29.14 1.77 21.13
N MET A 476 29.77 0.78 20.52
CA MET A 476 29.84 -0.58 21.08
C MET A 476 31.27 -1.08 21.07
N ASP A 477 31.62 -1.83 22.12
CA ASP A 477 32.86 -2.60 22.16
C ASP A 477 32.77 -3.78 21.19
N GLU A 478 33.75 -3.91 20.29
CA GLU A 478 33.81 -4.99 19.32
C GLU A 478 33.92 -6.37 19.98
N SER A 479 34.48 -6.44 21.20
CA SER A 479 34.59 -7.68 21.97
C SER A 479 33.22 -8.31 22.31
N ARG A 480 32.16 -7.49 22.37
CA ARG A 480 30.79 -7.92 22.69
C ARG A 480 30.02 -8.42 21.48
N ILE A 481 30.55 -8.28 20.26
CA ILE A 481 29.83 -8.60 19.03
C ILE A 481 30.09 -10.06 18.65
N MET A 482 29.06 -10.90 18.68
CA MET A 482 29.14 -12.30 18.29
C MET A 482 29.03 -12.50 16.78
N MET A 483 28.21 -11.68 16.12
CA MET A 483 27.93 -11.82 14.69
C MET A 483 27.64 -10.46 14.07
N LYS A 484 28.11 -10.23 12.84
CA LYS A 484 27.73 -9.11 11.97
C LYS A 484 27.27 -9.67 10.62
N GLY A 485 26.19 -9.13 10.08
CA GLY A 485 25.62 -9.53 8.80
C GLY A 485 24.98 -8.38 8.04
N ARG A 486 24.47 -8.68 6.84
CA ARG A 486 23.68 -7.77 6.01
C ARG A 486 22.51 -8.51 5.41
N LEU A 487 21.39 -7.81 5.20
CA LEU A 487 20.32 -8.34 4.37
C LEU A 487 20.64 -8.04 2.91
N GLY A 488 20.46 -9.05 2.05
CA GLY A 488 20.52 -8.93 0.61
C GLY A 488 19.13 -8.79 -0.03
N PRO A 489 19.06 -8.79 -1.37
CA PRO A 489 17.80 -8.71 -2.11
C PRO A 489 16.78 -9.75 -1.64
N GLY A 490 15.57 -9.29 -1.30
CA GLY A 490 14.46 -10.11 -0.82
C GLY A 490 14.69 -10.83 0.51
N MET A 491 15.77 -10.53 1.25
CA MET A 491 16.09 -11.21 2.50
C MET A 491 15.29 -10.64 3.69
N MET A 492 15.01 -11.51 4.65
CA MET A 492 14.33 -11.16 5.90
C MET A 492 15.12 -11.68 7.12
N ILE A 493 15.02 -10.97 8.24
CA ILE A 493 15.39 -11.45 9.57
C ILE A 493 14.21 -11.21 10.51
N SER A 494 13.93 -12.17 11.39
CA SER A 494 12.82 -12.09 12.34
C SER A 494 13.27 -12.52 13.72
N VAL A 495 12.81 -11.82 14.75
CA VAL A 495 13.09 -12.09 16.16
C VAL A 495 11.76 -12.39 16.85
N ASP A 496 11.63 -13.61 17.34
CA ASP A 496 10.52 -14.06 18.18
C ASP A 496 10.85 -13.74 19.63
N LEU A 497 10.20 -12.70 20.18
CA LEU A 497 10.49 -12.21 21.52
C LEU A 497 10.07 -13.23 22.59
N PRO A 498 8.85 -13.82 22.59
CA PRO A 498 8.46 -14.83 23.57
C PRO A 498 9.44 -16.00 23.71
N ASN A 499 9.97 -16.51 22.59
CA ASN A 499 10.87 -17.67 22.59
C ASN A 499 12.36 -17.29 22.62
N GLY A 500 12.69 -16.00 22.45
CA GLY A 500 14.06 -15.50 22.39
C GLY A 500 14.86 -16.03 21.19
N GLN A 501 14.18 -16.33 20.09
CA GLN A 501 14.78 -16.93 18.90
C GLN A 501 14.96 -15.92 17.78
N VAL A 502 16.05 -16.05 17.04
CA VAL A 502 16.35 -15.26 15.86
C VAL A 502 16.32 -16.19 14.67
N TYR A 503 15.46 -15.89 13.71
CA TYR A 503 15.33 -16.62 12.47
C TYR A 503 15.93 -15.80 11.33
N GLU A 504 16.88 -16.40 10.62
CA GLU A 504 17.45 -15.82 9.42
C GLU A 504 16.63 -16.14 8.17
N ASN A 505 16.98 -15.51 7.05
CA ASN A 505 16.20 -15.51 5.82
C ASN A 505 15.63 -16.88 5.38
N THR A 506 16.48 -17.91 5.32
CA THR A 506 16.05 -19.25 4.88
C THR A 506 15.12 -19.92 5.88
N GLU A 507 15.34 -19.71 7.17
CA GLU A 507 14.53 -20.32 8.23
C GLU A 507 13.14 -19.68 8.28
N VAL A 508 13.07 -18.35 8.22
CA VAL A 508 11.81 -17.60 8.14
C VAL A 508 10.99 -18.07 6.94
N LYS A 509 11.60 -18.09 5.75
CA LYS A 509 10.89 -18.48 4.52
C LYS A 509 10.44 -19.93 4.56
N ARG A 510 11.28 -20.83 5.07
CA ARG A 510 10.92 -22.25 5.22
C ARG A 510 9.72 -22.41 6.16
N GLN A 511 9.73 -21.73 7.31
CA GLN A 511 8.64 -21.81 8.29
C GLN A 511 7.32 -21.33 7.70
N VAL A 512 7.32 -20.18 7.02
CA VAL A 512 6.13 -19.64 6.35
C VAL A 512 5.65 -20.57 5.23
N ALA A 513 6.55 -21.01 4.37
CA ALA A 513 6.21 -21.87 3.22
C ALA A 513 5.74 -23.27 3.64
N SER A 514 6.15 -23.77 4.80
CA SER A 514 5.74 -25.07 5.33
C SER A 514 4.38 -25.04 6.04
N SER A 515 3.76 -23.87 6.21
CA SER A 515 2.48 -23.73 6.90
C SER A 515 1.31 -24.40 6.18
N ASN A 516 1.38 -24.50 4.84
CA ASN A 516 0.32 -25.03 3.99
C ASN A 516 0.91 -25.81 2.81
N PRO A 517 0.15 -26.74 2.20
CA PRO A 517 0.62 -27.54 1.07
C PRO A 517 0.55 -26.78 -0.27
N TYR A 518 1.24 -25.64 -0.38
CA TYR A 518 1.17 -24.74 -1.55
C TYR A 518 1.47 -25.46 -2.88
N GLY A 519 2.49 -26.32 -2.92
CA GLY A 519 2.87 -27.04 -4.13
C GLY A 519 1.77 -27.98 -4.66
N ARG A 520 0.98 -28.57 -3.75
CA ARG A 520 -0.19 -29.37 -4.11
C ARG A 520 -1.25 -28.49 -4.78
N TRP A 521 -1.58 -27.35 -4.16
CA TRP A 521 -2.58 -26.42 -4.68
C TRP A 521 -2.19 -25.86 -6.05
N VAL A 522 -0.92 -25.49 -6.24
CA VAL A 522 -0.41 -25.00 -7.53
C VAL A 522 -0.53 -26.09 -8.59
N LYS A 523 -0.10 -27.33 -8.31
CA LYS A 523 -0.17 -28.43 -9.27
C LYS A 523 -1.59 -28.80 -9.68
N GLU A 524 -2.53 -28.77 -8.73
CA GLU A 524 -3.93 -29.13 -8.97
C GLU A 524 -4.67 -28.07 -9.79
N ASN A 525 -4.40 -26.78 -9.55
CA ASN A 525 -5.23 -25.67 -10.04
C ASN A 525 -4.58 -24.82 -11.14
N LEU A 526 -3.24 -24.73 -11.20
CA LEU A 526 -2.56 -23.94 -12.22
C LEU A 526 -2.51 -24.72 -13.54
N ARG A 527 -2.93 -24.08 -14.64
CA ARG A 527 -2.89 -24.64 -15.99
C ARG A 527 -2.00 -23.78 -16.87
N PRO A 528 -0.77 -24.24 -17.22
CA PRO A 528 0.07 -23.51 -18.15
C PRO A 528 -0.52 -23.62 -19.57
N LEU A 529 -0.63 -22.48 -20.25
CA LEU A 529 -0.94 -22.46 -21.69
C LEU A 529 0.32 -22.86 -22.46
N LYS A 530 0.19 -23.88 -23.31
CA LYS A 530 1.32 -24.33 -24.14
C LYS A 530 1.58 -23.29 -25.23
N PRO A 531 2.85 -22.96 -25.52
CA PRO A 531 3.18 -22.12 -26.66
C PRO A 531 2.68 -22.80 -27.94
N VAL A 532 2.06 -22.02 -28.82
CA VAL A 532 1.59 -22.45 -30.14
C VAL A 532 2.46 -21.78 -31.18
N ASN A 533 2.78 -22.49 -32.25
CA ASN A 533 3.51 -21.91 -33.37
C ASN A 533 2.66 -20.80 -34.01
N PHE A 534 3.31 -19.70 -34.36
CA PHE A 534 2.69 -18.66 -35.19
C PHE A 534 2.31 -19.25 -36.56
N LEU A 535 1.28 -18.68 -37.19
CA LEU A 535 0.90 -19.04 -38.55
C LEU A 535 2.05 -18.74 -39.51
N SER A 536 2.32 -19.66 -40.44
CA SER A 536 3.39 -19.52 -41.44
C SER A 536 3.01 -18.66 -42.65
N ALA A 537 1.73 -18.29 -42.78
CA ALA A 537 1.21 -17.48 -43.87
C ALA A 537 0.26 -16.41 -43.33
N ALA A 538 0.20 -15.28 -44.05
CA ALA A 538 -0.78 -14.24 -43.78
C ALA A 538 -2.20 -14.79 -43.99
N ALA A 539 -3.08 -14.53 -43.02
CA ALA A 539 -4.48 -14.95 -43.10
C ALA A 539 -5.35 -14.04 -43.99
N LEU A 540 -4.81 -12.88 -44.39
CA LEU A 540 -5.52 -11.84 -45.13
C LEU A 540 -4.80 -11.54 -46.45
N GLU A 541 -5.58 -11.15 -47.46
CA GLU A 541 -5.04 -10.65 -48.73
C GLU A 541 -4.43 -9.26 -48.57
N ASN A 542 -3.46 -8.92 -49.43
CA ASN A 542 -2.69 -7.67 -49.36
C ASN A 542 -3.58 -6.41 -49.37
N GLU A 543 -4.64 -6.39 -50.20
CA GLU A 543 -5.57 -5.26 -50.26
C GLU A 543 -6.38 -5.08 -48.96
N ALA A 544 -6.68 -6.17 -48.26
CA ALA A 544 -7.34 -6.11 -46.96
C ALA A 544 -6.37 -5.61 -45.89
N ILE A 545 -5.13 -6.07 -45.90
CA ILE A 545 -4.07 -5.62 -44.98
C ILE A 545 -3.87 -4.11 -45.08
N LEU A 546 -3.69 -3.59 -46.30
CA LEU A 546 -3.49 -2.15 -46.51
C LEU A 546 -4.69 -1.31 -46.03
N ARG A 547 -5.92 -1.78 -46.27
CA ARG A 547 -7.13 -1.11 -45.78
C ARG A 547 -7.18 -1.07 -44.26
N TYR A 548 -6.84 -2.18 -43.58
CA TYR A 548 -6.81 -2.20 -42.12
C TYR A 548 -5.68 -1.33 -41.57
N GLN A 549 -4.49 -1.36 -42.16
CA GLN A 549 -3.39 -0.48 -41.80
C GLN A 549 -3.80 1.00 -41.86
N GLN A 550 -4.45 1.42 -42.96
CA GLN A 550 -4.98 2.78 -43.09
C GLN A 550 -6.05 3.11 -42.05
N ALA A 551 -6.99 2.18 -41.80
CA ALA A 551 -8.05 2.38 -40.80
C ALA A 551 -7.50 2.53 -39.37
N PHE A 552 -6.43 1.81 -39.05
CA PHE A 552 -5.72 1.91 -37.77
C PHE A 552 -4.55 2.91 -37.80
N GLY A 553 -4.46 3.77 -38.82
CA GLY A 553 -3.50 4.88 -38.83
C GLY A 553 -2.02 4.48 -39.03
N TYR A 554 -1.73 3.25 -39.45
CA TYR A 554 -0.35 2.84 -39.76
C TYR A 554 0.19 3.61 -40.97
N SER A 555 1.36 4.20 -40.79
CA SER A 555 2.14 4.84 -41.85
C SER A 555 3.17 3.87 -42.46
N SER A 556 3.79 4.30 -43.57
CA SER A 556 4.92 3.57 -44.14
C SER A 556 6.12 3.52 -43.19
N GLU A 557 6.32 4.57 -42.37
CA GLU A 557 7.42 4.65 -41.40
C GLU A 557 7.21 3.65 -40.26
N ASP A 558 5.96 3.49 -39.76
CA ASP A 558 5.64 2.49 -38.72
C ASP A 558 5.99 1.07 -39.18
N VAL A 559 5.69 0.75 -40.44
CA VAL A 559 5.97 -0.59 -40.99
C VAL A 559 7.47 -0.76 -41.25
N GLN A 560 8.08 0.15 -42.02
CA GLN A 560 9.46 -0.01 -42.50
C GLN A 560 10.50 0.25 -41.40
N MET A 561 10.31 1.26 -40.56
CA MET A 561 11.30 1.63 -39.56
C MET A 561 11.12 0.86 -38.26
N VAL A 562 9.88 0.59 -37.84
CA VAL A 562 9.57 -0.03 -36.55
C VAL A 562 9.31 -1.53 -36.68
N ILE A 563 8.28 -1.94 -37.41
CA ILE A 563 7.86 -3.36 -37.48
C ILE A 563 8.89 -4.23 -38.18
N GLU A 564 9.39 -3.84 -39.36
CA GLU A 564 10.39 -4.61 -40.10
C GLU A 564 11.70 -4.75 -39.30
N SER A 565 12.13 -3.71 -38.61
CA SER A 565 13.30 -3.75 -37.71
C SER A 565 13.10 -4.74 -36.55
N MET A 566 11.94 -4.70 -35.88
CA MET A 566 11.60 -5.64 -34.80
C MET A 566 11.56 -7.08 -35.30
N ALA A 567 10.93 -7.32 -36.45
CA ALA A 567 10.83 -8.65 -37.03
C ALA A 567 12.19 -9.19 -37.52
N GLY A 568 13.04 -8.33 -38.09
CA GLY A 568 14.34 -8.71 -38.64
C GLY A 568 15.41 -8.95 -37.57
N GLN A 569 15.42 -8.16 -36.49
CA GLN A 569 16.48 -8.19 -35.48
C GLN A 569 16.05 -8.75 -34.12
N GLY A 570 14.73 -8.89 -33.88
CA GLY A 570 14.19 -9.24 -32.57
C GLY A 570 14.40 -8.15 -31.51
N LYS A 571 14.58 -6.89 -31.94
CA LYS A 571 14.86 -5.72 -31.11
C LYS A 571 14.10 -4.50 -31.62
N GLU A 572 13.70 -3.61 -30.73
CA GLU A 572 13.15 -2.32 -31.13
C GLU A 572 14.19 -1.48 -31.89
N PRO A 573 13.77 -0.59 -32.82
CA PRO A 573 14.71 0.25 -33.56
C PRO A 573 15.43 1.23 -32.64
N THR A 574 16.71 1.49 -32.93
CA THR A 574 17.47 2.58 -32.29
C THR A 574 17.47 3.80 -33.20
N PHE A 575 17.23 4.97 -32.61
CA PHE A 575 17.26 6.26 -33.32
C PHE A 575 18.09 7.31 -32.56
N CYS A 576 18.34 8.47 -33.17
CA CYS A 576 19.10 9.57 -32.58
C CYS A 576 18.44 10.92 -32.86
N MET A 577 18.94 11.98 -32.21
CA MET A 577 18.31 13.31 -32.13
C MET A 577 17.08 13.34 -31.19
N GLY A 578 16.56 14.53 -30.92
CA GLY A 578 15.36 14.72 -30.10
C GLY A 578 14.08 14.57 -30.93
N ASP A 579 12.97 14.33 -30.24
CA ASP A 579 11.62 14.36 -30.82
C ASP A 579 11.28 15.82 -31.23
N ASP A 580 11.39 16.12 -32.52
CA ASP A 580 11.26 17.47 -33.10
C ASP A 580 9.89 17.76 -33.72
N ILE A 581 8.94 16.83 -33.59
CA ILE A 581 7.56 17.03 -34.04
C ILE A 581 6.71 17.76 -32.99
N PRO A 582 5.61 18.43 -33.39
CA PRO A 582 4.67 19.02 -32.44
C PRO A 582 4.09 17.97 -31.49
N LEU A 583 3.74 18.37 -30.26
CA LEU A 583 2.93 17.55 -29.37
C LEU A 583 1.66 17.10 -30.09
N ALA A 584 1.21 15.86 -29.86
CA ALA A 584 0.07 15.27 -30.57
C ALA A 584 -1.21 16.14 -30.56
N VAL A 585 -1.45 16.89 -29.47
CA VAL A 585 -2.59 17.83 -29.35
C VAL A 585 -2.46 19.09 -30.22
N MET A 586 -1.25 19.48 -30.59
CA MET A 586 -0.95 20.66 -31.41
C MET A 586 -0.69 20.31 -32.88
N SER A 587 -0.52 19.03 -33.19
CA SER A 587 -0.25 18.56 -34.53
C SER A 587 -1.45 18.74 -35.45
N GLN A 588 -1.17 19.06 -36.71
CA GLN A 588 -2.20 19.11 -37.77
C GLN A 588 -2.44 17.72 -38.40
N LYS A 589 -1.59 16.73 -38.07
CA LYS A 589 -1.71 15.35 -38.53
C LYS A 589 -2.54 14.52 -37.54
N PRO A 590 -3.24 13.47 -38.00
CA PRO A 590 -3.91 12.54 -37.10
C PRO A 590 -2.87 11.78 -36.27
N HIS A 591 -3.12 11.67 -34.97
CA HIS A 591 -2.30 10.95 -34.01
C HIS A 591 -3.06 9.81 -33.37
N MET A 592 -2.33 8.77 -32.96
CA MET A 592 -2.92 7.63 -32.27
C MET A 592 -3.12 7.98 -30.80
N LEU A 593 -4.07 7.31 -30.14
CA LEU A 593 -4.34 7.55 -28.72
C LEU A 593 -3.07 7.40 -27.86
N TYR A 594 -2.19 6.47 -28.22
CA TYR A 594 -0.94 6.19 -27.51
C TYR A 594 0.01 7.40 -27.48
N ASP A 595 -0.03 8.31 -28.47
CA ASP A 595 0.88 9.47 -28.54
C ASP A 595 0.63 10.50 -27.43
N TYR A 596 -0.59 10.49 -26.88
CA TYR A 596 -1.02 11.34 -25.77
C TYR A 596 -0.57 10.81 -24.40
N PHE A 597 -0.20 9.51 -24.31
CA PHE A 597 0.27 8.89 -23.08
C PHE A 597 1.79 8.86 -23.08
N LYS A 598 2.40 9.68 -22.22
CA LYS A 598 3.84 9.64 -22.02
C LYS A 598 4.20 8.66 -20.91
N GLN A 599 5.16 7.77 -21.21
CA GLN A 599 5.68 6.84 -20.23
C GLN A 599 6.32 7.62 -19.08
N ARG A 600 6.01 7.22 -17.85
CA ARG A 600 6.64 7.78 -16.67
C ARG A 600 7.93 7.01 -16.39
N PHE A 601 8.93 7.71 -15.90
CA PHE A 601 10.20 7.12 -15.46
C PHE A 601 10.54 7.62 -14.05
N ALA A 602 11.42 6.91 -13.35
CA ALA A 602 11.91 7.37 -12.06
C ALA A 602 13.08 8.35 -12.23
N GLN A 603 13.14 9.36 -11.36
CA GLN A 603 14.27 10.28 -11.27
C GLN A 603 14.51 10.62 -9.81
N VAL A 604 15.77 10.45 -9.36
CA VAL A 604 16.30 10.76 -8.02
C VAL A 604 15.69 9.94 -6.87
N ARG A 605 14.38 9.71 -6.90
CA ARG A 605 13.56 9.19 -5.80
C ARG A 605 13.54 7.66 -5.71
N SER A 606 13.58 7.00 -6.86
CA SER A 606 13.86 5.58 -7.02
C SER A 606 14.83 5.39 -8.18
N MET A 607 15.54 4.27 -8.20
CA MET A 607 16.43 3.93 -9.30
C MET A 607 15.69 3.09 -10.33
N ASP A 608 15.93 3.40 -11.61
CA ASP A 608 15.51 2.52 -12.69
C ASP A 608 16.33 1.22 -12.64
N ILE A 609 15.66 0.11 -12.94
CA ILE A 609 16.28 -1.22 -13.00
C ILE A 609 16.88 -1.41 -14.40
N SER A 610 18.04 -2.04 -14.48
CA SER A 610 18.62 -2.39 -15.78
C SER A 610 18.00 -3.69 -16.29
N ASP A 611 17.12 -3.61 -17.28
CA ASP A 611 16.45 -4.78 -17.87
C ASP A 611 17.45 -5.80 -18.44
N ASN A 612 18.57 -5.33 -19.01
CA ASN A 612 19.58 -6.20 -19.61
C ASN A 612 20.45 -6.93 -18.57
N LEU A 613 20.82 -6.26 -17.47
CA LEU A 613 21.73 -6.83 -16.47
C LEU A 613 21.00 -7.51 -15.30
N GLN A 614 19.77 -7.09 -15.04
CA GLN A 614 18.94 -7.55 -13.92
C GLN A 614 17.62 -8.19 -14.41
N GLY A 615 17.53 -8.59 -15.68
CA GLY A 615 16.34 -9.19 -16.28
C GLY A 615 15.81 -10.44 -15.56
N SER A 616 16.65 -11.16 -14.80
CA SER A 616 16.20 -12.28 -13.94
C SER A 616 15.23 -11.86 -12.83
N PHE A 617 15.24 -10.58 -12.44
CA PHE A 617 14.33 -10.02 -11.43
C PHE A 617 13.00 -9.54 -12.03
N ILE A 618 12.93 -9.37 -13.36
CA ILE A 618 11.77 -8.82 -14.09
C ILE A 618 10.96 -9.93 -14.75
N HIS A 619 9.64 -9.93 -14.59
CA HIS A 619 8.76 -10.96 -15.14
C HIS A 619 7.56 -10.37 -15.87
N LEU A 620 7.29 -10.88 -17.08
CA LEU A 620 6.08 -10.62 -17.84
C LEU A 620 5.13 -11.82 -17.76
N LEU A 621 4.57 -12.08 -16.58
CA LEU A 621 3.59 -13.16 -16.38
C LEU A 621 2.18 -12.57 -16.36
N ILE A 622 1.31 -13.10 -17.23
CA ILE A 622 -0.11 -12.78 -17.23
C ILE A 622 -0.88 -14.00 -16.73
N LEU A 623 -1.74 -13.79 -15.73
CA LEU A 623 -2.63 -14.81 -15.19
C LEU A 623 -4.08 -14.47 -15.50
N VAL A 624 -4.79 -15.43 -16.08
CA VAL A 624 -6.22 -15.32 -16.33
C VAL A 624 -6.93 -16.20 -15.30
N LEU A 625 -7.56 -15.54 -14.32
CA LEU A 625 -8.39 -16.21 -13.33
C LEU A 625 -9.73 -16.59 -13.98
N ILE A 626 -9.85 -17.85 -14.38
CA ILE A 626 -11.12 -18.41 -14.84
C ILE A 626 -11.87 -18.89 -13.60
N LYS A 627 -12.82 -18.09 -13.11
CA LYS A 627 -13.80 -18.57 -12.15
C LYS A 627 -14.74 -19.51 -12.90
N LEU A 628 -14.45 -20.81 -12.88
CA LEU A 628 -15.40 -21.82 -13.34
C LEU A 628 -16.64 -21.68 -12.46
N LEU A 629 -17.71 -21.10 -13.03
CA LEU A 629 -19.05 -21.21 -12.47
C LEU A 629 -19.45 -22.68 -12.57
N ILE A 630 -19.03 -23.47 -11.57
CA ILE A 630 -19.58 -24.80 -11.37
C ILE A 630 -20.97 -24.55 -10.79
N SER A 631 -21.97 -24.57 -11.68
CA SER A 631 -23.40 -24.56 -11.37
C SER A 631 -23.81 -25.85 -10.69
#